data_AF-G8YV76-F1
#
_entry.id   AF-G8YV76-F1
#
_cell.length_a   1.000
_cell.length_b   1.000
_cell.length_c   1.000
_cell.angle_alpha   90.00
_cell.angle_beta   90.00
_cell.angle_gamma   90.00
#
_symmetry.space_group_name_H-M   'P 1'
#
loop_
_entity.id
_entity.type
_entity.pdbx_description
1 polymer ?
#
loop_
_entity_poly.entity_id
_entity_poly.type
_entity_poly.pdbx_seq_one_letter_code
_entity_poly.pdbx_strand_id
1 'polypeptide(L)'
;MLSRVGLRAAKPISAPLLNTSRLAFARQVSTVKSSHDQEQDILVAQRKNRPTSPHLTIYQPELTWLLSGLHRITGVFMAFGFYGITVTYAATSLLNIPFDSSYLVAAAAGLPLAVKVAAKAIMAFPFAFHSFNGVRHIVWDFGKELTIKGVYRTGYIVLGLSALAGTYLTFF
;
A
#
# COMPACT_ATOMS: atom_id res chain seq x y z
N MET A 1 29.05 -26.37 -1.30
CA MET A 1 29.80 -25.41 -2.14
C MET A 1 29.88 -24.10 -1.35
N LEU A 2 30.99 -23.83 -0.66
CA LEU A 2 31.14 -22.68 0.24
C LEU A 2 31.69 -21.49 -0.56
N SER A 3 30.86 -20.50 -0.88
CA SER A 3 31.30 -19.25 -1.51
C SER A 3 31.54 -18.19 -0.43
N ARG A 4 32.75 -17.62 -0.39
CA ARG A 4 33.12 -16.47 0.46
C ARG A 4 33.31 -15.26 -0.45
N VAL A 5 32.42 -14.26 -0.37
CA VAL A 5 32.57 -12.98 -1.06
C VAL A 5 33.38 -12.03 -0.17
N GLY A 6 34.58 -11.68 -0.62
CA GLY A 6 35.40 -10.62 -0.03
C GLY A 6 35.43 -9.40 -0.95
N LEU A 7 34.97 -8.25 -0.48
CA LEU A 7 35.11 -6.96 -1.18
C LEU A 7 36.30 -6.19 -0.61
N ARG A 8 37.26 -5.88 -1.49
CA ARG A 8 38.45 -5.05 -1.23
C ARG A 8 38.15 -3.57 -1.48
N ALA A 9 38.74 -2.68 -0.67
CA ALA A 9 39.29 -1.37 -1.04
C ALA A 9 39.89 -0.75 0.24
N ALA A 10 40.94 0.05 0.28
CA ALA A 10 41.96 0.56 -0.64
C ALA A 10 43.17 0.95 0.25
N LYS A 11 44.35 1.17 -0.34
CA LYS A 11 45.54 1.64 0.39
C LYS A 11 45.32 3.05 0.96
N PRO A 12 45.86 3.36 2.15
CA PRO A 12 46.58 4.61 2.29
C PRO A 12 47.95 4.46 2.94
N ILE A 13 48.72 5.50 2.66
CA ILE A 13 50.13 5.75 2.86
C ILE A 13 50.47 5.89 4.36
N SER A 14 51.67 5.45 4.70
CA SER A 14 52.30 5.46 6.01
C SER A 14 52.39 6.85 6.65
N ALA A 15 51.95 6.96 7.90
CA ALA A 15 52.30 8.03 8.85
C ALA A 15 52.68 7.41 10.22
N PRO A 16 53.55 8.07 11.02
CA PRO A 16 54.33 7.39 12.04
C PRO A 16 53.68 7.35 13.43
N LEU A 17 54.02 6.28 14.16
CA LEU A 17 54.18 6.13 15.61
C LEU A 17 53.22 6.94 16.50
N LEU A 18 51.99 6.45 16.63
CA LEU A 18 51.18 6.64 17.82
C LEU A 18 51.22 5.36 18.65
N ASN A 19 51.38 5.53 19.96
CA ASN A 19 51.34 4.49 20.99
C ASN A 19 50.02 3.70 20.89
N THR A 20 49.96 2.71 20.01
CA THR A 20 48.82 1.81 19.92
C THR A 20 49.03 0.75 20.98
N SER A 21 48.48 0.97 22.17
CA SER A 21 47.82 -0.12 22.89
C SER A 21 46.77 -0.71 21.94
N ARG A 22 47.24 -1.57 21.03
CA ARG A 22 46.40 -2.48 20.27
C ARG A 22 45.89 -3.47 21.30
N LEU A 23 44.91 -3.04 22.08
CA LEU A 23 43.84 -3.91 22.52
C LEU A 23 43.25 -4.45 21.22
N ALA A 24 43.90 -5.48 20.69
CA ALA A 24 43.28 -6.37 19.75
C ALA A 24 42.06 -6.85 20.51
N PHE A 25 40.91 -6.29 20.20
CA PHE A 25 39.63 -6.90 20.48
C PHE A 25 39.65 -8.20 19.65
N ALA A 26 40.37 -9.21 20.17
CA ALA A 26 40.35 -10.55 19.66
C ALA A 26 38.90 -10.99 19.89
N ARG A 27 38.09 -10.86 18.85
CA ARG A 27 36.70 -11.26 18.88
C ARG A 27 36.71 -12.75 19.21
N GLN A 28 36.44 -13.12 20.45
CA GLN A 28 36.26 -14.51 20.85
C GLN A 28 34.96 -14.99 20.23
N VAL A 29 35.03 -15.40 18.97
CA VAL A 29 33.92 -16.03 18.27
C VAL A 29 34.05 -17.53 18.55
N SER A 30 33.27 -18.01 19.53
CA SER A 30 33.11 -19.45 19.75
C SER A 30 32.15 -20.00 18.70
N THR A 31 32.61 -20.99 17.93
CA THR A 31 31.75 -21.73 17.01
C THR A 31 31.27 -22.99 17.70
N VAL A 32 29.96 -23.10 17.92
CA VAL A 32 29.32 -24.31 18.45
C VAL A 32 28.75 -25.09 17.26
N LYS A 33 28.86 -26.43 17.28
CA LYS A 33 28.14 -27.27 16.31
C LYS A 33 26.66 -27.23 16.65
N SER A 34 25.83 -26.78 15.71
CA SER A 34 24.38 -26.68 15.84
C SER A 34 23.68 -27.47 14.75
N SER A 35 22.47 -27.96 15.01
CA SER A 35 21.57 -28.43 13.97
C SER A 35 20.95 -27.24 13.22
N HIS A 36 20.41 -27.48 12.03
CA HIS A 36 19.76 -26.43 11.24
C HIS A 36 18.61 -25.75 12.03
N ASP A 37 17.80 -26.52 12.77
CA ASP A 37 16.67 -25.95 13.52
C ASP A 37 17.15 -25.01 14.64
N GLN A 38 18.21 -25.42 15.36
CA GLN A 38 18.83 -24.59 16.40
C GLN A 38 19.41 -23.30 15.82
N GLU A 39 20.00 -23.35 14.62
CA GLU A 39 20.48 -22.15 13.92
C GLU A 39 19.32 -21.21 13.56
N GLN A 40 18.19 -21.74 13.08
CA GLN A 40 17.02 -20.92 12.76
C GLN A 40 16.45 -20.25 14.00
N ASP A 41 16.35 -20.97 15.13
CA ASP A 41 15.88 -20.42 16.39
C ASP A 41 16.75 -19.25 16.87
N ILE A 42 18.08 -19.42 16.79
CA ILE A 42 19.04 -18.36 17.13
C ILE A 42 18.86 -17.16 16.18
N LEU A 43 18.73 -17.39 14.88
CA LEU A 43 18.54 -16.31 13.90
C LEU A 43 17.23 -15.56 14.12
N VAL A 44 16.14 -16.26 14.43
CA VAL A 44 14.84 -15.66 14.75
C VAL A 44 14.95 -14.85 16.05
N ALA A 45 15.57 -15.38 17.08
CA ALA A 45 15.81 -14.66 18.34
C ALA A 45 16.63 -13.38 18.12
N GLN A 46 17.67 -13.44 17.29
CA GLN A 46 18.45 -12.26 16.92
C GLN A 46 17.65 -11.25 16.10
N ARG A 47 16.80 -11.69 15.16
CA ARG A 47 15.97 -10.79 14.33
C ARG A 47 14.94 -10.03 15.16
N LYS A 48 14.39 -10.62 16.24
CA LYS A 48 13.47 -9.93 17.16
C LYS A 48 14.10 -8.70 17.83
N ASN A 49 15.40 -8.73 18.07
CA ASN A 49 16.13 -7.62 18.71
C ASN A 49 16.60 -6.55 17.70
N ARG A 50 16.45 -6.78 16.39
CA ARG A 50 16.83 -5.81 15.37
C ARG A 50 15.66 -4.87 15.13
N PRO A 51 15.85 -3.54 15.27
CA PRO A 51 14.80 -2.61 14.92
C PRO A 51 14.53 -2.67 13.43
N THR A 52 13.26 -2.49 13.05
CA THR A 52 12.87 -2.23 11.67
C THR A 52 13.22 -0.79 11.31
N SER A 53 13.88 -0.58 10.18
CA SER A 53 14.13 0.78 9.70
C SER A 53 12.79 1.47 9.39
N PRO A 54 12.65 2.78 9.68
CA PRO A 54 11.45 3.51 9.31
C PRO A 54 11.26 3.48 7.79
N HIS A 55 10.01 3.41 7.33
CA HIS A 55 9.66 3.31 5.92
C HIS A 55 8.61 4.36 5.54
N LEU A 56 7.32 4.09 5.73
CA LEU A 56 6.23 4.97 5.34
C LEU A 56 6.26 6.32 6.09
N THR A 57 6.83 6.34 7.28
CA THR A 57 6.94 7.55 8.11
C THR A 57 8.02 8.52 7.63
N ILE A 58 8.98 8.07 6.81
CA ILE A 58 10.09 8.91 6.32
C ILE A 58 10.18 8.96 4.79
N TYR A 59 9.42 8.13 4.07
CA TYR A 59 9.47 8.08 2.62
C TYR A 59 8.78 9.30 2.00
N GLN A 60 9.40 9.88 0.97
CA GLN A 60 8.82 11.03 0.27
C GLN A 60 7.50 10.62 -0.41
N PRO A 61 6.40 11.38 -0.22
CA PRO A 61 5.18 11.16 -0.97
C PRO A 61 5.40 11.35 -2.48
N GLU A 62 5.09 10.32 -3.26
CA GLU A 62 5.18 10.33 -4.72
C GLU A 62 3.84 9.91 -5.32
N LEU A 63 3.52 10.45 -6.50
CA LEU A 63 2.29 10.13 -7.22
C LEU A 63 2.12 8.62 -7.44
N THR A 64 3.23 7.90 -7.63
CA THR A 64 3.27 6.46 -7.91
C THR A 64 2.62 5.63 -6.80
N TRP A 65 3.17 5.69 -5.59
CA TRP A 65 2.70 4.88 -4.46
C TRP A 65 1.43 5.44 -3.84
N LEU A 66 1.19 6.76 -3.91
CA LEU A 66 -0.07 7.37 -3.46
C LEU A 66 -1.25 6.85 -4.28
N LEU A 67 -1.18 6.86 -5.63
CA LEU A 67 -2.26 6.32 -6.46
C LEU A 67 -2.46 4.81 -6.26
N SER A 68 -1.37 4.06 -6.05
CA SER A 68 -1.45 2.63 -5.70
C SER A 68 -2.18 2.40 -4.38
N GLY A 69 -1.86 3.17 -3.33
CA GLY A 69 -2.54 3.14 -2.05
C GLY A 69 -4.03 3.51 -2.16
N LEU A 70 -4.33 4.60 -2.88
CA LEU A 70 -5.70 5.03 -3.14
C LEU A 70 -6.51 3.98 -3.92
N HIS A 71 -5.89 3.24 -4.85
CA HIS A 71 -6.57 2.19 -5.59
C HIS A 71 -7.04 1.06 -4.68
N ARG A 72 -6.20 0.68 -3.70
CA ARG A 72 -6.56 -0.29 -2.66
C ARG A 72 -7.67 0.23 -1.76
N ILE A 73 -7.54 1.46 -1.26
CA ILE A 73 -8.52 2.07 -0.34
C ILE A 73 -9.88 2.19 -1.02
N THR A 74 -9.93 2.72 -2.25
CA THR A 74 -11.18 2.85 -3.01
C THR A 74 -11.81 1.50 -3.33
N GLY A 75 -11.00 0.49 -3.66
CA GLY A 75 -11.49 -0.88 -3.89
C GLY A 75 -12.11 -1.50 -2.65
N VAL A 76 -11.43 -1.42 -1.50
CA VAL A 76 -11.95 -1.91 -0.22
C VAL A 76 -13.21 -1.15 0.21
N PHE A 77 -13.20 0.18 0.06
CA PHE A 77 -14.34 1.03 0.40
C PHE A 77 -15.60 0.64 -0.39
N MET A 78 -15.48 0.50 -1.72
CA MET A 78 -16.61 0.10 -2.56
C MET A 78 -17.05 -1.34 -2.30
N ALA A 79 -16.11 -2.26 -2.08
CA ALA A 79 -16.43 -3.64 -1.71
C ALA A 79 -17.24 -3.66 -0.39
N PHE A 80 -16.83 -2.88 0.61
CA PHE A 80 -17.56 -2.75 1.87
C PHE A 80 -18.99 -2.22 1.64
N GLY A 81 -19.16 -1.19 0.80
CA GLY A 81 -20.50 -0.69 0.44
C GLY A 81 -21.38 -1.73 -0.27
N PHE A 82 -20.81 -2.45 -1.24
CA PHE A 82 -21.51 -3.51 -1.98
C PHE A 82 -21.92 -4.67 -1.06
N TYR A 83 -20.98 -5.18 -0.26
CA TYR A 83 -21.27 -6.26 0.69
C TYR A 83 -22.22 -5.81 1.79
N GLY A 84 -22.09 -4.58 2.29
CA GLY A 84 -23.03 -4.02 3.25
C GLY A 84 -24.47 -4.07 2.76
N ILE A 85 -24.72 -3.55 1.55
CA ILE A 85 -26.08 -3.55 0.97
C ILE A 85 -26.58 -4.97 0.71
N THR A 86 -25.76 -5.83 0.08
CA THR A 86 -26.20 -7.18 -0.32
C THR A 86 -26.40 -8.11 0.88
N VAL A 87 -25.53 -8.05 1.88
CA VAL A 87 -25.67 -8.81 3.13
C VAL A 87 -26.86 -8.29 3.94
N THR A 88 -27.06 -6.97 4.05
CA THR A 88 -28.25 -6.41 4.72
C THR A 88 -29.52 -6.84 4.01
N TYR A 89 -29.57 -6.79 2.67
CA TYR A 89 -30.72 -7.25 1.90
C TYR A 89 -31.01 -8.74 2.13
N ALA A 90 -30.00 -9.60 2.10
CA ALA A 90 -30.16 -11.02 2.39
C ALA A 90 -30.63 -11.28 3.83
N ALA A 91 -30.03 -10.62 4.82
CA ALA A 91 -30.35 -10.80 6.23
C ALA A 91 -31.77 -10.33 6.56
N THR A 92 -32.17 -9.16 6.05
CA THR A 92 -33.52 -8.62 6.25
C THR A 92 -34.58 -9.49 5.59
N SER A 93 -34.30 -10.04 4.41
CA SER A 93 -35.18 -11.03 3.76
C SER A 93 -35.39 -12.29 4.62
N LEU A 94 -34.34 -12.82 5.24
CA LEU A 94 -34.45 -13.99 6.14
C LEU A 94 -35.23 -13.69 7.44
N LEU A 95 -35.14 -12.45 7.91
CA LEU A 95 -35.79 -11.99 9.14
C LEU A 95 -37.20 -11.42 8.91
N ASN A 96 -37.70 -11.44 7.66
CA ASN A 96 -38.97 -10.81 7.26
C ASN A 96 -39.03 -9.31 7.62
N ILE A 97 -37.89 -8.61 7.59
CA ILE A 97 -37.79 -7.17 7.78
C ILE A 97 -37.88 -6.51 6.39
N PRO A 98 -38.81 -5.56 6.16
CA PRO A 98 -38.93 -4.89 4.87
C PRO A 98 -37.69 -4.02 4.61
N PHE A 99 -36.92 -4.41 3.60
CA PHE A 99 -35.74 -3.67 3.13
C PHE A 99 -35.66 -3.82 1.61
N ASP A 100 -36.33 -2.92 0.90
CA ASP A 100 -36.36 -2.88 -0.56
C ASP A 100 -35.88 -1.52 -1.09
N SER A 101 -35.89 -1.36 -2.41
CA SER A 101 -35.50 -0.11 -3.06
C SER A 101 -36.37 1.08 -2.63
N SER A 102 -37.65 0.88 -2.33
CA SER A 102 -38.56 1.95 -1.91
C SER A 102 -38.18 2.46 -0.52
N TYR A 103 -37.75 1.57 0.38
CA TYR A 103 -37.23 1.94 1.69
C TYR A 103 -35.97 2.83 1.58
N LEU A 104 -35.02 2.45 0.72
CA LEU A 104 -33.81 3.24 0.49
C LEU A 104 -34.12 4.61 -0.13
N VAL A 105 -35.06 4.67 -1.08
CA VAL A 105 -35.51 5.93 -1.69
C VAL A 105 -36.19 6.82 -0.64
N ALA A 106 -37.06 6.27 0.19
CA ALA A 106 -37.73 7.02 1.26
C ALA A 106 -36.71 7.56 2.29
N ALA A 107 -35.74 6.73 2.69
CA ALA A 107 -34.66 7.14 3.58
C ALA A 107 -33.82 8.27 2.97
N ALA A 108 -33.53 8.21 1.67
CA ALA A 108 -32.81 9.27 0.97
C ALA A 108 -33.65 10.53 0.76
N ALA A 109 -34.97 10.42 0.56
CA ALA A 109 -35.84 11.53 0.18
C ALA A 109 -35.85 12.66 1.23
N GLY A 110 -35.86 12.31 2.51
CA GLY A 110 -35.86 13.27 3.62
C GLY A 110 -34.52 13.95 3.90
N LEU A 111 -33.43 13.51 3.26
CA LEU A 111 -32.10 14.08 3.55
C LEU A 111 -31.94 15.49 2.99
N PRO A 112 -31.23 16.39 3.70
CA PRO A 112 -30.85 17.70 3.17
C PRO A 112 -30.07 17.56 1.86
N LEU A 113 -30.23 18.52 0.94
CA LEU A 113 -29.55 18.50 -0.36
C LEU A 113 -28.02 18.32 -0.22
N ALA A 114 -27.41 19.01 0.75
CA ALA A 114 -25.98 18.89 1.02
C ALA A 114 -25.56 17.45 1.36
N VAL A 115 -26.38 16.74 2.15
CA VAL A 115 -26.11 15.34 2.51
C VAL A 115 -26.25 14.43 1.30
N LYS A 116 -27.27 14.65 0.45
CA LYS A 116 -27.47 13.91 -0.80
C LYS A 116 -26.27 14.07 -1.74
N VAL A 117 -25.83 15.31 -1.95
CA VAL A 117 -24.68 15.62 -2.81
C VAL A 117 -23.40 15.02 -2.24
N ALA A 118 -23.17 15.13 -0.93
CA ALA A 118 -22.01 14.52 -0.28
C ALA A 118 -22.02 12.99 -0.41
N ALA A 119 -23.17 12.34 -0.20
CA ALA A 119 -23.31 10.89 -0.36
C ALA A 119 -23.05 10.46 -1.82
N LYS A 120 -23.58 11.20 -2.81
CA LYS A 120 -23.27 10.96 -4.22
C LYS A 120 -21.76 11.09 -4.49
N ALA A 121 -21.12 12.16 -4.00
CA ALA A 121 -19.70 12.40 -4.21
C ALA A 121 -18.80 11.32 -3.58
N ILE A 122 -19.11 10.90 -2.35
CA ILE A 122 -18.38 9.85 -1.63
C ILE A 122 -18.41 8.52 -2.37
N MET A 123 -19.45 8.25 -3.17
CA MET A 123 -19.50 7.05 -4.02
C MET A 123 -18.90 7.30 -5.41
N ALA A 124 -19.20 8.46 -6.02
CA ALA A 124 -18.82 8.80 -7.38
C ALA A 124 -17.30 8.91 -7.58
N PHE A 125 -16.59 9.63 -6.69
CA PHE A 125 -15.16 9.85 -6.85
C PHE A 125 -14.32 8.58 -6.66
N PRO A 126 -14.55 7.76 -5.61
CA PRO A 126 -13.89 6.47 -5.49
C PRO A 126 -14.16 5.53 -6.67
N PHE A 127 -15.41 5.48 -7.16
CA PHE A 127 -15.76 4.68 -8.32
C PHE A 127 -15.01 5.13 -9.57
N ALA A 128 -15.11 6.41 -9.94
CA ALA A 128 -14.42 6.95 -11.10
C ALA A 128 -12.90 6.71 -11.03
N PHE A 129 -12.30 7.03 -9.89
CA PHE A 129 -10.87 6.81 -9.67
C PHE A 129 -10.47 5.34 -9.78
N HIS A 130 -11.18 4.44 -9.11
CA HIS A 130 -10.83 3.03 -9.10
C HIS A 130 -10.98 2.42 -10.49
N SER A 131 -12.02 2.80 -11.25
CA SER A 131 -12.23 2.34 -12.62
C SER A 131 -11.10 2.80 -13.56
N PHE A 132 -10.79 4.10 -13.59
CA PHE A 132 -9.74 4.60 -14.48
C PHE A 132 -8.34 4.14 -14.06
N ASN A 133 -8.05 4.13 -12.75
CA ASN A 133 -6.78 3.61 -12.28
C ASN A 133 -6.66 2.09 -12.50
N GLY A 134 -7.77 1.34 -12.43
CA GLY A 134 -7.82 -0.07 -12.79
C GLY A 134 -7.47 -0.32 -14.25
N VAL A 135 -8.02 0.48 -15.19
CA VAL A 135 -7.60 0.44 -16.60
C VAL A 135 -6.10 0.72 -16.75
N ARG A 136 -5.57 1.71 -16.02
CA ARG A 136 -4.12 1.99 -15.99
C ARG A 136 -3.30 0.80 -15.49
N HIS A 137 -3.76 0.09 -14.46
CA HIS A 137 -3.12 -1.15 -13.99
C HIS A 137 -3.14 -2.25 -15.05
N ILE A 138 -4.27 -2.47 -15.72
CA ILE A 138 -4.37 -3.44 -16.83
C ILE A 138 -3.39 -3.08 -17.96
N VAL A 139 -3.26 -1.79 -18.30
CA VAL A 139 -2.27 -1.32 -19.29
C VAL A 139 -0.83 -1.67 -18.86
N TRP A 140 -0.53 -1.56 -17.57
CA TRP A 140 0.77 -1.98 -17.02
C TRP A 140 0.97 -3.49 -17.06
N ASP A 141 -0.08 -4.29 -16.85
CA ASP A 141 -0.03 -5.75 -16.95
C ASP A 141 0.31 -6.20 -18.39
N PHE A 142 -0.05 -5.40 -19.40
CA PHE A 142 0.40 -5.58 -20.80
C PHE A 142 1.82 -5.06 -21.07
N GLY A 143 2.57 -4.64 -20.05
CA GLY A 143 3.94 -4.14 -20.20
C GLY A 143 4.05 -2.73 -20.79
N LYS A 144 2.96 -1.94 -20.81
CA LYS A 144 2.92 -0.60 -21.41
C LYS A 144 3.04 0.50 -20.34
N GLU A 145 3.51 1.70 -20.72
CA GLU A 145 3.60 2.88 -19.85
C GLU A 145 4.46 2.71 -18.56
N LEU A 146 5.40 1.75 -18.54
CA LEU A 146 6.24 1.44 -17.37
C LEU A 146 7.47 2.35 -17.18
N THR A 147 7.68 3.34 -18.06
CA THR A 147 8.72 4.35 -17.85
C THR A 147 8.26 5.37 -16.81
N ILE A 148 9.18 6.02 -16.08
CA ILE A 148 8.82 7.07 -15.10
C ILE A 148 7.92 8.14 -15.74
N LYS A 149 8.27 8.61 -16.94
CA LYS A 149 7.44 9.59 -17.68
C LYS A 149 6.04 9.04 -17.98
N GLY A 150 5.94 7.79 -18.43
CA GLY A 150 4.66 7.12 -18.72
C GLY A 150 3.80 6.93 -17.47
N VAL A 151 4.40 6.49 -16.36
CA VAL A 151 3.73 6.30 -15.07
C VAL A 151 3.15 7.62 -14.55
N TYR A 152 3.89 8.74 -14.64
CA TYR A 152 3.40 10.06 -14.24
C TYR A 152 2.32 10.58 -15.20
N ARG A 153 2.53 10.46 -16.52
CA ARG A 153 1.54 10.85 -17.54
C ARG A 153 0.21 10.16 -17.32
N THR A 154 0.21 8.83 -17.22
CA THR A 154 -1.00 8.05 -16.97
C THR A 154 -1.61 8.36 -15.60
N GLY A 155 -0.80 8.66 -14.58
CA GLY A 155 -1.28 9.08 -13.27
C GLY A 155 -2.09 10.38 -13.32
N TYR A 156 -1.58 11.41 -14.00
CA TYR A 156 -2.32 12.68 -14.16
C TYR A 156 -3.57 12.53 -15.05
N ILE A 157 -3.52 11.69 -16.09
CA ILE A 157 -4.70 11.36 -16.91
C ILE A 157 -5.80 10.74 -16.04
N VAL A 158 -5.45 9.75 -15.20
CA VAL A 158 -6.39 9.14 -14.26
C VAL A 158 -7.01 10.18 -13.34
N LEU A 159 -6.21 11.08 -12.75
CA LEU A 159 -6.73 12.14 -11.87
C LEU A 159 -7.70 13.07 -12.60
N GLY A 160 -7.36 13.51 -13.81
CA GLY A 160 -8.22 14.37 -14.62
C GLY A 160 -9.55 13.70 -15.00
N LEU A 161 -9.50 12.45 -15.48
CA LEU A 161 -10.70 11.68 -15.82
C LEU A 161 -11.57 11.42 -14.58
N SER A 162 -10.95 11.13 -13.44
CA SER A 162 -11.65 10.90 -12.18
C SER A 162 -12.35 12.16 -11.69
N ALA A 163 -11.72 13.33 -11.82
CA ALA A 163 -12.33 14.60 -11.47
C ALA A 163 -13.55 14.89 -12.35
N LEU A 164 -13.42 14.76 -13.68
CA LEU A 164 -14.52 15.01 -14.62
C LEU A 164 -15.69 14.05 -14.40
N ALA A 165 -15.42 12.75 -14.37
CA ALA A 165 -16.47 11.74 -14.21
C ALA A 165 -17.08 11.76 -12.80
N GLY A 166 -16.27 11.95 -11.76
CA GLY A 166 -16.74 12.07 -10.38
C GLY A 166 -17.67 13.26 -10.19
N THR A 167 -17.31 14.43 -10.74
CA THR A 167 -18.18 15.61 -10.75
C THR A 167 -19.46 15.34 -11.54
N TYR A 168 -19.37 14.76 -12.74
CA TYR A 168 -20.55 14.42 -13.54
C TYR A 168 -21.52 13.52 -12.78
N LEU A 169 -21.04 12.40 -12.23
CA LEU A 169 -21.84 11.46 -11.44
C LEU A 169 -22.40 12.06 -10.15
N THR A 170 -21.76 13.10 -9.61
CA THR A 170 -22.24 13.78 -8.41
C THR A 170 -23.45 14.66 -8.72
N PHE A 171 -23.46 15.38 -9.84
CA PHE A 171 -24.45 16.42 -10.13
C PHE A 171 -25.50 16.04 -11.17
N PHE A 172 -25.19 15.10 -12.06
CA PHE A 172 -26.09 14.55 -13.05
C PHE A 172 -26.44 13.10 -12.71
#